data_AF-A0AAV8ZIF5-F1
#
_entry.id   AF-A0AAV8ZIF5-F1
#
_cell.length_a   1.000
_cell.length_b   1.000
_cell.length_c   1.000
_cell.angle_alpha   90.00
_cell.angle_beta   90.00
_cell.angle_gamma   90.00
#
_symmetry.space_group_name_H-M   'P 1'
#
loop_
_entity.id
_entity.type
_entity.pdbx_description
1 polymer ?
#
loop_
_entity_poly.entity_id
_entity_poly.type
_entity_poly.pdbx_seq_one_letter_code
_entity_poly.pdbx_strand_id
1 'polypeptide(L)'
;MLSYLNKTSIDSVMCLSERRKLSSLGKIEGVIRKFLSQYILLGMLYVQEKNDIDNSDQFFRKILHYISKDLQSCELRTEKMRKIIGDYESYSSMRVGERYKMIKSIIKILSDEDEFSLSKALEVVSEFKTELSQLENKLFCVDFDYFRNTTKELRNDINILQSFLVCGPTHRVILVPPELHSVIREVEEHLKKQVASVKNGFRGFFEYEKVVSNKWQNYRRQLWMYFYTDPQKLYFVLQQIEEEFKKQN
;
A
#
# COMPACT_ATOMS: atom_id res chain seq x y z
N MET A 1 -20.40 91.83 31.49
CA MET A 1 -19.94 90.59 32.18
C MET A 1 -20.76 89.35 31.87
N LEU A 2 -22.08 89.43 31.58
CA LEU A 2 -22.90 88.26 31.22
C LEU A 2 -22.66 87.69 29.80
N SER A 3 -22.08 88.46 28.88
CA SER A 3 -21.79 88.00 27.50
C SER A 3 -20.57 87.07 27.39
N TYR A 4 -19.64 87.11 28.36
CA TYR A 4 -18.43 86.29 28.35
C TYR A 4 -18.63 84.90 28.94
N LEU A 5 -19.60 84.72 29.86
CA LEU A 5 -19.95 83.42 30.44
C LEU A 5 -20.78 82.54 29.47
N ASN A 6 -21.52 83.15 28.54
CA ASN A 6 -22.32 82.41 27.58
C ASN A 6 -21.48 81.84 26.42
N LYS A 7 -20.33 82.46 26.11
CA LYS A 7 -19.44 82.04 25.02
C LYS A 7 -18.64 80.78 25.37
N THR A 8 -18.12 80.69 26.60
CA THR A 8 -17.40 79.51 27.10
C THR A 8 -18.28 78.27 27.27
N SER A 9 -19.56 78.46 27.59
CA SER A 9 -20.55 77.38 27.64
C SER A 9 -20.80 76.76 26.25
N ILE A 10 -21.00 77.61 25.24
CA ILE A 10 -21.27 77.19 23.85
C ILE A 10 -20.04 76.49 23.22
N ASP A 11 -18.84 77.00 23.47
CA ASP A 11 -17.59 76.39 22.98
C ASP A 11 -17.31 75.01 23.62
N SER A 12 -17.69 74.83 24.89
CA SER A 12 -17.58 73.53 25.58
C SER A 12 -18.54 72.48 25.02
N VAL A 13 -19.75 72.89 24.64
CA VAL A 13 -20.79 72.02 24.07
C VAL A 13 -20.46 71.67 22.61
N MET A 14 -19.90 72.60 21.82
CA MET A 14 -19.37 72.31 20.49
C MET A 14 -18.22 71.29 20.53
N CYS A 15 -17.26 71.46 21.45
CA CYS A 15 -16.12 70.56 21.59
C CYS A 15 -16.54 69.13 22.04
N LEU A 16 -17.57 69.02 22.88
CA LEU A 16 -18.18 67.73 23.26
C LEU A 16 -18.95 67.06 22.10
N SER A 17 -19.63 67.85 21.26
CA SER A 17 -20.31 67.38 20.05
C SER A 17 -19.32 66.81 19.02
N GLU A 18 -18.19 67.50 18.81
CA GLU A 18 -17.13 67.06 17.90
C GLU A 18 -16.43 65.80 18.40
N ARG A 19 -16.14 65.69 19.71
CA ARG A 19 -15.59 64.45 20.29
C ARG A 19 -16.53 63.24 20.15
N ARG A 20 -17.85 63.45 20.25
CA ARG A 20 -18.84 62.37 20.01
C ARG A 20 -18.87 61.95 18.53
N LYS A 21 -18.77 62.89 17.60
CA LYS A 21 -18.66 62.60 16.16
C LYS A 21 -17.39 61.81 15.86
N LEU A 22 -16.25 62.22 16.41
CA LEU A 22 -14.97 61.50 16.29
C LEU A 22 -15.03 60.07 16.86
N SER A 23 -15.69 59.85 18.00
CA SER A 23 -15.84 58.49 18.55
C SER A 23 -16.78 57.62 17.72
N SER A 24 -17.82 58.20 17.12
CA SER A 24 -18.71 57.49 16.18
C SER A 24 -17.99 57.12 14.88
N LEU A 25 -17.12 58.00 14.36
CA LEU A 25 -16.25 57.73 13.21
C LEU A 25 -15.28 56.58 13.50
N GLY A 26 -14.65 56.55 14.68
CA GLY A 26 -13.78 55.43 15.08
C GLY A 26 -14.51 54.09 15.20
N LYS A 27 -15.78 54.10 15.64
CA LYS A 27 -16.64 52.89 15.65
C LYS A 27 -16.96 52.42 14.22
N ILE A 28 -17.30 53.34 13.32
CA ILE A 28 -17.56 53.05 11.92
C ILE A 28 -16.30 52.49 11.24
N GLU A 29 -15.14 53.10 11.47
CA GLU A 29 -13.85 52.60 10.97
C GLU A 29 -13.55 51.19 11.47
N GLY A 30 -13.79 50.91 12.76
CA GLY A 30 -13.63 49.58 13.33
C GLY A 30 -14.55 48.53 12.69
N VAL A 31 -15.78 48.90 12.34
CA VAL A 31 -16.73 48.04 11.62
C VAL A 31 -16.26 47.81 10.18
N ILE A 32 -15.80 48.86 9.48
CA ILE A 32 -15.26 48.76 8.12
C ILE A 32 -14.01 47.86 8.09
N ARG A 33 -13.10 47.97 9.06
CA ARG A 33 -11.94 47.07 9.17
C ARG A 33 -12.36 45.62 9.38
N LYS A 34 -13.39 45.35 10.19
CA LYS A 34 -13.95 44.00 10.37
C LYS A 34 -14.50 43.46 9.05
N PHE A 35 -15.31 44.24 8.32
CA PHE A 35 -15.84 43.82 7.02
C PHE A 35 -14.72 43.56 6.00
N LEU A 36 -13.69 44.41 5.93
CA LEU A 36 -12.54 44.19 5.06
C LEU A 36 -11.77 42.93 5.42
N SER A 37 -11.53 42.68 6.71
CA SER A 37 -10.82 41.49 7.16
C SER A 37 -11.60 40.20 6.85
N GLN A 38 -12.94 40.23 6.99
CA GLN A 38 -13.82 39.12 6.62
C GLN A 38 -13.82 38.90 5.11
N TYR A 39 -13.83 39.98 4.31
CA TYR A 39 -13.78 39.88 2.86
C TYR A 39 -12.46 39.26 2.38
N ILE A 40 -11.32 39.66 2.96
CA ILE A 40 -10.01 39.08 2.65
C ILE A 40 -9.96 37.60 3.04
N LEU A 41 -10.48 37.25 4.23
CA LEU A 41 -10.57 35.85 4.68
C LEU A 41 -11.40 35.01 3.71
N LEU A 42 -12.56 35.51 3.29
CA LEU A 42 -13.44 34.81 2.35
C LEU A 42 -12.76 34.62 0.99
N GLY A 43 -12.03 35.63 0.50
CA GLY A 43 -11.23 35.53 -0.71
C GLY A 43 -10.15 34.44 -0.62
N MET A 44 -9.44 34.35 0.50
CA MET A 44 -8.45 33.30 0.72
C MET A 44 -9.08 31.90 0.77
N LEU A 45 -10.22 31.75 1.46
CA LEU A 45 -10.95 30.49 1.52
C LEU A 45 -11.42 30.04 0.13
N TYR A 46 -11.94 30.96 -0.68
CA TYR A 46 -12.38 30.65 -2.04
C TYR A 46 -11.23 30.19 -2.95
N VAL A 47 -10.06 30.84 -2.85
CA VAL A 47 -8.86 30.42 -3.59
C VAL A 47 -8.42 29.03 -3.15
N GLN A 48 -8.44 28.74 -1.85
CA GLN A 48 -8.05 27.44 -1.33
C GLN A 48 -9.04 26.34 -1.74
N GLU A 49 -10.35 26.59 -1.65
CA GLU A 49 -11.38 25.66 -2.10
C GLU A 49 -11.24 25.33 -3.59
N LYS A 50 -10.96 26.35 -4.43
CA LYS A 50 -10.68 26.13 -5.84
C LYS A 50 -9.47 25.22 -6.06
N ASN A 51 -8.37 25.46 -5.33
CA ASN A 51 -7.19 24.61 -5.42
C ASN A 51 -7.47 23.17 -4.97
N ASP A 52 -8.29 22.99 -3.93
CA ASP A 52 -8.67 21.67 -3.44
C ASP A 52 -9.57 20.91 -4.45
N ILE A 53 -10.47 21.63 -5.13
CA ILE A 53 -11.27 21.09 -6.24
C ILE A 53 -10.36 20.67 -7.40
N ASP A 54 -9.42 21.52 -7.82
CA ASP A 54 -8.50 21.23 -8.91
C ASP A 54 -7.58 20.03 -8.58
N ASN A 55 -7.10 19.95 -7.34
CA ASN A 55 -6.30 18.82 -6.86
C ASN A 55 -7.11 17.52 -6.85
N SER A 56 -8.36 17.59 -6.41
CA SER A 56 -9.27 16.44 -6.40
C SER A 56 -9.57 15.95 -7.82
N ASP A 57 -9.87 16.86 -8.76
CA ASP A 57 -10.10 16.51 -10.17
C ASP A 57 -8.87 15.80 -10.78
N GLN A 58 -7.66 16.33 -10.55
CA GLN A 58 -6.43 15.69 -11.02
C GLN A 58 -6.22 14.30 -10.40
N PHE A 59 -6.53 14.13 -9.12
CA PHE A 59 -6.45 12.84 -8.45
C PHE A 59 -7.42 11.83 -9.07
N PHE A 60 -8.69 12.20 -9.27
CA PHE A 60 -9.69 11.33 -9.90
C PHE A 60 -9.32 10.99 -11.35
N ARG A 61 -8.79 11.93 -12.13
CA ARG A 61 -8.30 11.64 -13.49
C ARG A 61 -7.17 10.61 -13.48
N LYS A 62 -6.23 10.71 -12.55
CA LYS A 62 -5.12 9.74 -12.41
C LYS A 62 -5.65 8.36 -12.05
N ILE A 63 -6.61 8.27 -11.13
CA ILE A 63 -7.26 7.00 -10.75
C ILE A 63 -7.99 6.40 -11.95
N LEU A 64 -8.82 7.18 -12.64
CA LEU A 64 -9.57 6.72 -13.80
C LEU A 64 -8.63 6.22 -14.91
N HIS A 65 -7.54 6.94 -15.16
CA HIS A 65 -6.53 6.52 -16.12
C HIS A 65 -5.87 5.19 -15.72
N TYR A 66 -5.51 5.03 -14.44
CA TYR A 66 -4.93 3.79 -13.93
C TYR A 66 -5.89 2.61 -14.07
N ILE A 67 -7.14 2.78 -13.63
CA ILE A 67 -8.18 1.74 -13.74
C ILE A 67 -8.41 1.36 -15.19
N SER A 68 -8.54 2.35 -16.09
CA SER A 68 -8.75 2.11 -17.51
C SER A 68 -7.58 1.33 -18.14
N LYS A 69 -6.35 1.71 -17.82
CA LYS A 69 -5.15 1.01 -18.30
C LYS A 69 -5.08 -0.43 -17.78
N ASP A 70 -5.41 -0.65 -16.52
CA ASP A 70 -5.38 -1.98 -15.93
C ASP A 70 -6.49 -2.89 -16.49
N LEU A 71 -7.69 -2.35 -16.72
CA LEU A 71 -8.78 -3.04 -17.42
C LEU A 71 -8.36 -3.46 -18.83
N GLN A 72 -7.73 -2.56 -19.60
CA GLN A 72 -7.22 -2.88 -20.94
C GLN A 72 -6.14 -3.98 -20.91
N SER A 73 -5.27 -3.95 -19.90
CA SER A 73 -4.27 -5.01 -19.68
C SER A 73 -4.93 -6.36 -19.35
N CYS A 74 -5.99 -6.35 -18.54
CA CYS A 74 -6.78 -7.55 -18.25
C CYS A 74 -7.46 -8.12 -19.49
N GLU A 75 -8.03 -7.27 -20.34
CA GLU A 75 -8.65 -7.65 -21.60
C GLU A 75 -7.63 -8.34 -22.53
N LEU A 76 -6.46 -7.73 -22.72
CA LEU A 76 -5.36 -8.31 -23.52
C LEU A 76 -4.88 -9.66 -22.97
N ARG A 77 -4.77 -9.81 -21.64
CA ARG A 77 -4.41 -11.10 -21.03
C ARG A 77 -5.47 -12.17 -21.28
N THR A 78 -6.74 -11.79 -21.18
CA THR A 78 -7.87 -12.70 -21.41
C THR A 78 -7.92 -13.16 -22.86
N GLU A 79 -7.66 -12.26 -23.81
CA GLU A 79 -7.60 -12.59 -25.23
C GLU A 79 -6.43 -13.54 -25.55
N LYS A 80 -5.24 -13.28 -24.99
CA LYS A 80 -4.09 -14.20 -25.10
C LYS A 80 -4.41 -15.59 -24.53
N MET A 81 -5.05 -15.64 -23.37
CA MET A 81 -5.44 -16.89 -22.74
C MET A 81 -6.44 -17.65 -23.60
N ARG A 82 -7.45 -16.97 -24.16
CA ARG A 82 -8.43 -17.56 -25.08
C ARG A 82 -7.76 -18.13 -26.33
N LYS A 83 -6.79 -17.40 -26.91
CA LYS A 83 -6.02 -17.88 -28.05
C LYS A 83 -5.25 -19.15 -27.72
N ILE A 84 -4.52 -19.17 -26.59
CA ILE A 84 -3.78 -20.35 -26.14
C ILE A 84 -4.71 -21.53 -25.92
N ILE A 85 -5.87 -21.33 -25.27
CA ILE A 85 -6.87 -22.38 -25.08
C ILE A 85 -7.36 -22.92 -26.43
N GLY A 86 -7.68 -22.05 -27.39
CA GLY A 86 -8.06 -22.46 -28.74
C GLY A 86 -6.96 -23.21 -29.49
N ASP A 87 -5.70 -22.80 -29.32
CA ASP A 87 -4.54 -23.51 -29.88
C ASP A 87 -4.40 -24.90 -29.25
N TYR A 88 -4.63 -25.05 -27.94
CA TYR A 88 -4.65 -26.34 -27.24
C TYR A 88 -5.82 -27.22 -27.68
N GLU A 89 -7.02 -26.67 -27.84
CA GLU A 89 -8.19 -27.41 -28.32
C GLU A 89 -7.94 -27.92 -29.75
N SER A 90 -7.38 -27.08 -30.61
CA SER A 90 -6.96 -27.44 -31.97
C SER A 90 -5.88 -28.53 -31.96
N TYR A 91 -4.86 -28.39 -31.12
CA TYR A 91 -3.84 -29.42 -30.93
C TYR A 91 -4.43 -30.71 -30.37
N SER A 92 -5.41 -30.63 -29.47
CA SER A 92 -6.09 -31.76 -28.85
C SER A 92 -7.09 -32.48 -29.75
N SER A 93 -7.37 -31.96 -30.93
CA SER A 93 -8.25 -32.55 -31.96
C SER A 93 -7.48 -33.12 -33.15
N MET A 94 -6.20 -32.75 -33.35
CA MET A 94 -5.31 -33.33 -34.37
C MET A 94 -5.07 -34.84 -34.18
N ARG A 95 -4.68 -35.60 -35.21
CA ARG A 95 -4.37 -37.02 -35.01
C ARG A 95 -3.06 -37.20 -34.20
N VAL A 96 -2.91 -38.31 -33.47
CA VAL A 96 -1.73 -38.57 -32.60
C VAL A 96 -0.41 -38.45 -33.38
N GLY A 97 -0.37 -38.94 -34.62
CA GLY A 97 0.80 -38.85 -35.49
C GLY A 97 1.16 -37.42 -35.94
N GLU A 98 0.21 -36.48 -35.92
CA GLU A 98 0.43 -35.06 -36.24
C GLU A 98 0.87 -34.27 -35.02
N ARG A 99 0.34 -34.61 -33.84
CA ARG A 99 0.72 -34.01 -32.55
C ARG A 99 2.16 -34.34 -32.17
N TYR A 100 2.54 -35.60 -32.28
CA TYR A 100 3.84 -36.09 -31.81
C TYR A 100 4.76 -36.49 -32.97
N LYS A 101 5.16 -35.52 -33.80
CA LYS A 101 6.02 -35.76 -34.99
C LYS A 101 7.29 -36.56 -34.69
N MET A 102 7.93 -36.30 -33.55
CA MET A 102 9.14 -37.02 -33.12
C MET A 102 8.82 -38.49 -32.78
N ILE A 103 7.77 -38.72 -31.99
CA ILE A 103 7.32 -40.08 -31.65
C ILE A 103 6.91 -40.83 -32.92
N LYS A 104 6.22 -40.17 -33.84
CA LYS A 104 5.90 -40.72 -35.17
C LYS A 104 7.13 -41.13 -35.95
N SER A 105 8.17 -40.30 -35.96
CA SER A 105 9.42 -40.62 -36.67
C SER A 105 10.12 -41.82 -36.04
N ILE A 106 10.15 -41.91 -34.71
CA ILE A 106 10.75 -43.05 -33.98
C ILE A 106 9.99 -44.34 -34.26
N ILE A 107 8.66 -44.32 -34.17
CA ILE A 107 7.83 -45.51 -34.43
C ILE A 107 7.96 -45.93 -35.88
N LYS A 108 7.94 -44.99 -36.83
CA LYS A 108 8.17 -45.30 -38.23
C LYS A 108 9.51 -46.01 -38.47
N ILE A 109 10.57 -45.62 -37.75
CA ILE A 109 11.88 -46.30 -37.83
C ILE A 109 11.81 -47.72 -37.23
N LEU A 110 11.07 -47.90 -36.14
CA LEU A 110 11.04 -49.15 -35.38
C LEU A 110 10.05 -50.18 -35.94
N SER A 111 8.94 -49.76 -36.56
CA SER A 111 7.85 -50.64 -37.00
C SER A 111 7.39 -50.42 -38.45
N ASP A 112 7.97 -49.48 -39.19
CA ASP A 112 7.65 -49.15 -40.59
C ASP A 112 6.15 -48.80 -40.85
N GLU A 113 5.44 -48.39 -39.79
CA GLU A 113 4.02 -48.00 -39.83
C GLU A 113 3.85 -46.46 -39.87
N ASP A 114 3.00 -45.97 -40.78
CA ASP A 114 2.74 -44.52 -40.96
C ASP A 114 1.60 -43.96 -40.07
N GLU A 115 0.69 -44.83 -39.63
CA GLU A 115 -0.36 -44.53 -38.65
C GLU A 115 -0.27 -45.52 -37.49
N PHE A 116 -0.32 -45.01 -36.26
CA PHE A 116 -0.26 -45.82 -35.05
C PHE A 116 -1.14 -45.20 -33.95
N SER A 117 -1.65 -46.04 -33.06
CA SER A 117 -2.30 -45.60 -31.83
C SER A 117 -1.27 -45.31 -30.74
N LEU A 118 -1.63 -44.48 -29.76
CA LEU A 118 -0.73 -44.18 -28.63
C LEU A 118 -0.37 -45.42 -27.81
N SER A 119 -1.28 -46.41 -27.73
CA SER A 119 -1.00 -47.67 -27.05
C SER A 119 0.05 -48.48 -27.79
N LYS A 120 -0.06 -48.58 -29.13
CA LYS A 120 0.93 -49.28 -29.96
C LYS A 120 2.29 -48.60 -29.93
N ALA A 121 2.31 -47.27 -29.95
CA ALA A 121 3.52 -46.47 -29.75
C ALA A 121 4.28 -46.85 -28.47
N LEU A 122 3.56 -46.94 -27.35
CA LEU A 122 4.15 -47.27 -26.05
C LEU A 122 4.65 -48.71 -26.00
N GLU A 123 3.94 -49.64 -26.62
CA GLU A 123 4.35 -51.03 -26.73
C GLU A 123 5.67 -51.16 -27.50
N VAL A 124 5.76 -50.58 -28.70
CA VAL A 124 6.98 -50.60 -29.53
C VAL A 124 8.17 -49.96 -28.82
N VAL A 125 7.96 -48.83 -28.13
CA VAL A 125 9.03 -48.18 -27.36
C VAL A 125 9.44 -49.02 -26.14
N SER A 126 8.49 -49.70 -25.49
CA SER A 126 8.78 -50.60 -24.37
C SER A 126 9.59 -51.81 -24.83
N GLU A 127 9.20 -52.43 -25.94
CA GLU A 127 9.93 -53.54 -26.57
C GLU A 127 11.34 -53.11 -26.95
N PHE A 128 11.49 -51.98 -27.65
CA PHE A 128 12.80 -51.44 -28.00
C PHE A 128 13.67 -51.18 -26.76
N LYS A 129 13.10 -50.65 -25.68
CA LYS A 129 13.83 -50.45 -24.42
C LYS A 129 14.30 -51.78 -23.82
N THR A 130 13.46 -52.82 -23.86
CA THR A 130 13.86 -54.15 -23.36
C THR A 130 14.96 -54.77 -24.20
N GLU A 131 14.88 -54.65 -25.52
CA GLU A 131 15.95 -55.12 -26.42
C GLU A 131 17.25 -54.35 -26.20
N LEU A 132 17.18 -53.04 -26.01
CA LEU A 132 18.34 -52.20 -25.73
C LEU A 132 18.99 -52.61 -24.41
N SER A 133 18.23 -52.86 -23.34
CA SER A 133 18.78 -53.37 -22.08
C SER A 133 19.38 -54.78 -22.22
N GLN A 134 18.76 -55.67 -23.00
CA GLN A 134 19.33 -56.99 -23.27
C GLN A 134 20.61 -56.90 -24.11
N LEU A 135 20.67 -55.97 -25.06
CA LEU A 135 21.84 -55.72 -25.88
C LEU A 135 22.95 -55.06 -25.08
N GLU A 136 22.64 -54.11 -24.19
CA GLU A 136 23.57 -53.52 -23.22
C GLU A 136 24.20 -54.62 -22.34
N ASN A 137 23.39 -55.55 -21.83
CA ASN A 137 23.88 -56.69 -21.03
C ASN A 137 24.68 -57.73 -21.84
N LYS A 138 24.53 -57.76 -23.17
CA LYS A 138 25.30 -58.65 -24.06
C LYS A 138 26.60 -58.00 -24.57
N LEU A 139 26.59 -56.69 -24.80
CA LEU A 139 27.73 -55.92 -25.32
C LEU A 139 28.68 -55.44 -24.23
N PHE A 140 28.17 -55.19 -23.03
CA PHE A 140 28.94 -54.75 -21.88
C PHE A 140 28.91 -55.81 -20.77
N CYS A 141 29.94 -55.82 -19.91
CA CYS A 141 30.00 -56.72 -18.76
C CYS A 141 28.72 -56.64 -17.91
N VAL A 142 28.43 -57.73 -17.20
CA VAL A 142 27.29 -57.89 -16.26
C VAL A 142 27.19 -56.72 -15.24
N ASP A 143 28.28 -56.01 -15.02
CA ASP A 143 28.39 -54.85 -14.12
C ASP A 143 28.11 -53.49 -14.79
N PHE A 144 27.65 -53.44 -16.05
CA PHE A 144 27.36 -52.17 -16.73
C PHE A 144 26.31 -51.34 -15.99
N ASP A 145 25.25 -51.97 -15.50
CA ASP A 145 24.25 -51.28 -14.67
C ASP A 145 24.83 -50.78 -13.35
N TYR A 146 25.78 -51.52 -12.75
CA TYR A 146 26.54 -51.07 -11.58
C TYR A 146 27.33 -49.80 -11.92
N PHE A 147 28.16 -49.82 -12.96
CA PHE A 147 28.95 -48.66 -13.39
C PHE A 147 28.09 -47.47 -13.82
N ARG A 148 26.94 -47.71 -14.46
CA ARG A 148 25.98 -46.67 -14.85
C ARG A 148 25.37 -45.99 -13.63
N ASN A 149 25.02 -46.76 -12.60
CA ASN A 149 24.52 -46.22 -11.34
C ASN A 149 25.60 -45.46 -10.58
N THR A 150 26.82 -46.00 -10.48
CA THR A 150 27.97 -45.28 -9.90
C THR A 150 28.26 -43.97 -10.64
N THR A 151 28.10 -43.94 -11.97
CA THR A 151 28.29 -42.72 -12.77
C THR A 151 27.21 -41.66 -12.47
N LYS A 152 25.97 -42.07 -12.17
CA LYS A 152 24.91 -41.14 -11.74
C LYS A 152 25.22 -40.54 -10.37
N GLU A 153 25.68 -41.38 -9.44
CA GLU A 153 26.10 -40.93 -8.10
C GLU A 153 27.27 -39.94 -8.21
N LEU A 154 28.31 -40.30 -8.97
CA LEU A 154 29.45 -39.43 -9.24
C LEU A 154 29.05 -38.08 -9.85
N ARG A 155 28.06 -38.08 -10.76
CA ARG A 155 27.55 -36.86 -11.37
C ARG A 155 26.79 -35.99 -10.36
N ASN A 156 26.03 -36.61 -9.46
CA ASN A 156 25.39 -35.89 -8.35
C ASN A 156 26.43 -35.29 -7.42
N ASP A 157 27.47 -36.04 -7.07
CA ASP A 157 28.56 -35.54 -6.22
C ASP A 157 29.30 -34.38 -6.88
N ILE A 158 29.57 -34.45 -8.18
CA ILE A 158 30.15 -33.36 -8.98
C ILE A 158 29.22 -32.13 -8.96
N ASN A 159 27.91 -32.32 -9.13
CA ASN A 159 26.94 -31.22 -9.08
C ASN A 159 26.85 -30.59 -7.69
N ILE A 160 26.93 -31.39 -6.63
CA ILE A 160 26.98 -30.91 -5.24
C ILE A 160 28.27 -30.11 -5.04
N LEU A 161 29.43 -30.64 -5.47
CA LEU A 161 30.70 -29.92 -5.41
C LEU A 161 30.64 -28.60 -6.18
N GLN A 162 30.07 -28.62 -7.38
CA GLN A 162 29.89 -27.43 -8.21
C GLN A 162 28.95 -26.42 -7.53
N SER A 163 27.87 -26.86 -6.90
CA SER A 163 26.99 -25.98 -6.13
C SER A 163 27.68 -25.40 -4.90
N PHE A 164 28.58 -26.15 -4.26
CA PHE A 164 29.35 -25.69 -3.11
C PHE A 164 30.43 -24.67 -3.51
N LEU A 165 31.05 -24.88 -4.68
CA LEU A 165 32.09 -24.00 -5.24
C LEU A 165 31.51 -22.74 -5.90
N VAL A 166 30.33 -22.83 -6.51
CA VAL A 166 29.66 -21.70 -7.19
C VAL A 166 28.75 -20.90 -6.25
N CYS A 167 28.13 -21.55 -5.25
CA CYS A 167 27.18 -20.94 -4.31
C CYS A 167 27.62 -21.02 -2.84
N GLY A 168 28.90 -21.25 -2.55
CA GLY A 168 29.43 -21.26 -1.18
C GLY A 168 29.32 -19.89 -0.47
N PRO A 169 29.41 -19.87 0.88
CA PRO A 169 29.24 -18.66 1.71
C PRO A 169 30.25 -17.53 1.41
N THR A 170 31.27 -17.78 0.60
CA THR A 170 32.21 -16.77 0.10
C THR A 170 31.67 -15.92 -1.06
N HIS A 171 30.61 -16.32 -1.76
CA HIS A 171 29.97 -15.49 -2.79
C HIS A 171 29.03 -14.42 -2.20
N ARG A 172 28.57 -14.57 -0.95
CA ARG A 172 27.66 -13.61 -0.29
C ARG A 172 28.38 -12.69 0.70
N VAL A 173 29.47 -12.06 0.27
CA VAL A 173 29.62 -10.65 0.67
C VAL A 173 28.71 -9.88 -0.28
N ILE A 174 27.46 -9.68 0.15
CA ILE A 174 26.58 -8.73 -0.52
C ILE A 174 27.21 -7.37 -0.23
N LEU A 175 28.13 -6.94 -1.12
CA LEU A 175 28.50 -5.55 -1.22
C LEU A 175 27.23 -4.84 -1.67
N VAL A 176 26.47 -4.33 -0.71
CA VAL A 176 25.38 -3.41 -0.99
C VAL A 176 26.00 -2.30 -1.85
N PRO A 177 25.53 -2.10 -3.10
CA PRO A 177 26.06 -1.04 -3.95
C PRO A 177 26.07 0.27 -3.16
N PRO A 178 27.16 1.06 -3.22
CA PRO A 178 27.29 2.27 -2.40
C PRO A 178 26.11 3.23 -2.58
N GLU A 179 25.48 3.23 -3.75
CA GLU A 179 24.27 3.99 -4.07
C GLU A 179 23.04 3.49 -3.30
N LEU A 180 22.90 2.16 -3.14
CA LEU A 180 21.80 1.58 -2.36
C LEU A 180 22.01 1.82 -0.87
N HIS A 181 23.27 1.80 -0.41
CA HIS A 181 23.62 2.09 0.98
C HIS A 181 23.34 3.55 1.34
N SER A 182 23.63 4.51 0.43
CA SER A 182 23.27 5.91 0.65
C SER A 182 21.76 6.13 0.71
N VAL A 183 21.00 5.47 -0.17
CA VAL A 183 19.52 5.55 -0.17
C VAL A 183 18.94 4.96 1.12
N ILE A 184 19.43 3.80 1.57
CA ILE A 184 18.99 3.19 2.84
C ILE A 184 19.29 4.14 4.01
N ARG A 185 20.46 4.78 4.02
CA ARG A 185 20.83 5.73 5.09
C ARG A 185 19.95 6.97 5.09
N GLU A 186 19.61 7.52 3.92
CA GLU A 186 18.69 8.66 3.81
C GLU A 186 17.28 8.30 4.30
N VAL A 187 16.79 7.11 3.93
CA VAL A 187 15.50 6.59 4.41
C VAL A 187 15.50 6.43 5.93
N GLU A 188 16.57 5.90 6.52
CA GLU A 188 16.71 5.78 7.97
C GLU A 188 16.73 7.15 8.68
N GLU A 189 17.43 8.14 8.13
CA GLU A 189 17.43 9.50 8.67
C GLU A 189 16.05 10.16 8.59
N HIS A 190 15.34 9.95 7.49
CA HIS A 190 14.00 10.49 7.29
C HIS A 190 12.97 9.85 8.24
N LEU A 191 13.08 8.54 8.47
CA LEU A 191 12.30 7.81 9.47
C LEU A 191 12.60 8.31 10.89
N LYS A 192 13.87 8.53 11.25
CA LYS A 192 14.24 9.10 12.55
C LYS A 192 13.63 10.49 12.76
N LYS A 193 13.63 11.34 11.73
CA LYS A 193 12.99 12.67 11.77
C LYS A 193 11.48 12.56 11.96
N GLN A 194 10.79 11.68 11.23
CA GLN A 194 9.35 11.48 11.38
C GLN A 194 9.00 10.96 12.78
N VAL A 195 9.75 9.98 13.30
CA VAL A 195 9.55 9.47 14.66
C VAL A 195 9.76 10.58 15.71
N ALA A 196 10.76 11.46 15.52
CA ALA A 196 10.99 12.60 16.40
C ALA A 196 9.84 13.62 16.32
N SER A 197 9.35 13.95 15.13
CA SER A 197 8.20 14.85 14.94
C SER A 197 6.92 14.30 15.56
N VAL A 198 6.66 13.00 15.41
CA VAL A 198 5.52 12.33 16.05
C VAL A 198 5.68 12.36 17.57
N LYS A 199 6.85 12.03 18.13
CA LYS A 199 7.10 12.12 19.58
C LYS A 199 6.93 13.54 20.13
N ASN A 200 7.34 14.56 19.38
CA ASN A 200 7.18 15.96 19.78
C ASN A 200 5.71 16.40 19.71
N GLY A 201 4.96 15.97 18.70
CA GLY A 201 3.52 16.19 18.62
C GLY A 201 2.74 15.52 19.76
N PHE A 202 3.13 14.29 20.13
CA PHE A 202 2.55 13.59 21.27
C PHE A 202 2.90 14.23 22.62
N ARG A 203 4.14 14.72 22.81
CA ARG A 203 4.51 15.45 24.04
C ARG A 203 3.68 16.72 24.22
N GLY A 204 3.46 17.51 23.17
CA GLY A 204 2.61 18.70 23.23
C GLY A 204 1.15 18.39 23.57
N PHE A 205 0.64 17.24 23.11
CA PHE A 205 -0.73 16.79 23.43
C PHE A 205 -0.88 16.34 24.89
N PHE A 206 0.10 15.58 25.42
CA PHE A 206 0.07 15.10 26.81
C PHE A 206 0.39 16.17 27.86
N GLU A 207 1.19 17.18 27.52
CA GLU A 207 1.45 18.33 28.41
C GLU A 207 0.19 19.19 28.61
N TYR A 208 -0.69 19.27 27.60
CA TYR A 208 -2.01 19.91 27.72
C TYR A 208 -3.02 19.04 28.50
N GLU A 209 -2.97 17.72 28.36
CA GLU A 209 -3.91 16.81 29.05
C GLU A 209 -3.64 16.67 30.56
N LYS A 210 -2.41 16.91 31.03
CA LYS A 210 -2.07 16.88 32.47
C LYS A 210 -2.70 18.00 33.30
N VAL A 211 -3.30 19.01 32.66
CA VAL A 211 -4.03 20.10 33.35
C VAL A 211 -5.48 19.69 33.69
N VAL A 212 -6.02 18.64 33.07
CA VAL A 212 -7.36 18.12 33.41
C VAL A 212 -7.22 17.00 34.43
N SER A 213 -7.68 17.27 35.65
CA SER A 213 -7.64 16.35 36.80
C SER A 213 -8.01 14.90 36.43
N ASN A 214 -7.13 13.98 36.84
CA ASN A 214 -7.15 12.52 36.64
C ASN A 214 -8.52 11.84 36.91
N LYS A 215 -9.39 12.48 37.70
CA LYS A 215 -10.76 12.01 37.99
C LYS A 215 -11.66 11.97 36.75
N TRP A 216 -11.64 13.01 35.91
CA TRP A 216 -12.54 13.11 34.76
C TRP A 216 -12.18 12.13 33.63
N GLN A 217 -10.89 11.85 33.46
CA GLN A 217 -10.43 10.79 32.55
C GLN A 217 -10.87 9.40 33.03
N ASN A 218 -10.87 9.15 34.34
CA ASN A 218 -11.39 7.90 34.91
C ASN A 218 -12.90 7.75 34.69
N TYR A 219 -13.69 8.80 34.92
CA TYR A 219 -15.12 8.78 34.62
C TYR A 219 -15.39 8.57 33.13
N ARG A 220 -14.65 9.24 32.24
CA ARG A 220 -14.75 9.02 30.79
C ARG A 220 -14.45 7.57 30.40
N ARG A 221 -13.43 6.96 31.00
CA ARG A 221 -13.05 5.55 30.73
C ARG A 221 -14.10 4.57 31.26
N GLN A 222 -14.65 4.82 32.45
CA GLN A 222 -15.72 4.00 33.04
C GLN A 222 -17.02 4.09 32.26
N LEU A 223 -17.40 5.29 31.81
CA LEU A 223 -18.56 5.48 30.94
C LEU A 223 -18.40 4.70 29.64
N TRP A 224 -17.26 4.83 28.96
CA TRP A 224 -17.00 4.08 27.72
C TRP A 224 -16.98 2.56 27.91
N MET A 225 -16.46 2.08 29.03
CA MET A 225 -16.38 0.65 29.32
C MET A 225 -17.75 0.04 29.63
N TYR A 226 -18.58 0.75 30.41
CA TYR A 226 -19.89 0.25 30.84
C TYR A 226 -21.03 0.55 29.86
N PHE A 227 -20.82 1.45 28.90
CA PHE A 227 -21.84 1.83 27.91
C PHE A 227 -22.44 0.65 27.14
N TYR A 228 -21.62 -0.36 26.82
CA TYR A 228 -22.05 -1.54 26.07
C TYR A 228 -22.14 -2.83 26.91
N THR A 229 -21.70 -2.81 28.17
CA THR A 229 -21.54 -4.04 28.96
C THR A 229 -22.50 -4.16 30.14
N ASP A 230 -22.81 -3.08 30.85
CA ASP A 230 -23.63 -3.15 32.07
C ASP A 230 -24.37 -1.82 32.35
N PRO A 231 -25.65 -1.70 31.97
CA PRO A 231 -26.39 -0.43 32.06
C PRO A 231 -26.63 0.04 33.49
N GLN A 232 -26.64 -0.87 34.48
CA GLN A 232 -26.84 -0.49 35.89
C GLN A 232 -25.60 0.21 36.46
N LYS A 233 -24.40 -0.25 36.10
CA LYS A 233 -23.14 0.39 36.49
C LYS A 233 -22.91 1.71 35.78
N LEU A 234 -23.34 1.81 34.51
CA LEU A 234 -23.33 3.08 33.79
C LEU A 234 -24.18 4.14 34.51
N TYR A 235 -25.38 3.77 34.95
CA TYR A 235 -26.26 4.67 35.69
C TYR A 235 -25.63 5.14 37.01
N PHE A 236 -24.97 4.25 37.74
CA PHE A 236 -24.25 4.59 38.98
C PHE A 236 -23.10 5.58 38.73
N VAL A 237 -22.31 5.39 37.67
CA VAL A 237 -21.23 6.33 37.29
C VAL A 237 -21.80 7.70 36.91
N LEU A 238 -22.94 7.74 36.20
CA LEU A 238 -23.62 9.00 35.87
C LEU A 238 -24.14 9.72 37.12
N GLN A 239 -24.68 9.01 38.11
CA GLN A 239 -25.08 9.60 39.39
C GLN A 239 -23.89 10.19 40.16
N GLN A 240 -22.74 9.52 40.18
CA GLN A 240 -21.53 10.06 40.82
C GLN A 240 -21.03 11.34 40.14
N ILE A 241 -21.12 11.41 38.81
CA ILE A 241 -20.80 12.62 38.06
C ILE A 241 -21.77 13.75 38.41
N GLU A 242 -23.07 13.46 38.48
CA GLU A 242 -24.10 14.45 38.84
C GLU A 242 -23.94 14.98 40.27
N GLU A 243 -23.55 14.12 41.23
CA GLU A 243 -23.24 14.54 42.59
C GLU A 243 -21.97 15.39 42.69
N GLU A 244 -20.92 15.09 41.93
CA GLU A 244 -19.71 15.94 41.86
C GLU A 244 -20.03 17.32 41.26
N PHE A 245 -20.91 17.39 40.24
CA PHE A 245 -21.39 18.68 39.71
C PHE A 245 -22.23 19.47 40.72
N LYS A 246 -23.05 18.79 41.54
CA LYS A 246 -23.82 19.44 42.61
C LYS A 246 -22.96 19.92 43.79
N LYS A 247 -21.76 19.36 43.99
CA LYS A 247 -20.80 19.82 45.03
C LYS A 247 -19.93 20.99 44.60
N GLN A 248 -19.82 21.25 43.29
CA GLN A 248 -19.02 22.36 42.74
C GLN A 248 -19.84 23.65 42.51
N ASN A 249 -21.17 23.57 42.59
CA ASN A 249 -22.09 24.72 42.68
C ASN A 249 -22.56 24.93 44.13
#